data_AF-A0A935Z6I2-F1
#
_entry.id   AF-A0A935Z6I2-F1
#
_cell.length_a   1.000
_cell.length_b   1.000
_cell.length_c   1.000
_cell.angle_alpha   90.00
_cell.angle_beta   90.00
_cell.angle_gamma   90.00
#
_symmetry.space_group_name_H-M   'P 1'
#
loop_
_entity.id
_entity.type
_entity.pdbx_description
1 polymer ?
#
loop_
_entity_poly.entity_id
_entity_poly.type
_entity_poly.pdbx_seq_one_letter_code
_entity_poly.pdbx_strand_id
1 'polypeptide(L)'
;MAAEKPWWRQAPTPAPTATPSPSAGPPPLAELADGESTTMQGSGREPYVLKNTGGVYSCSCPAWRNAGGAIDTRSCKHLRKLRGDAAEDHRLARGGEARAARTPGDTVRGEGAAPPVLLAHSWDNVTDLSSWWMSEKLDGVRAYWDGKRFLSRLGNELFAPEWFVEGLPDHPLDGELWGGRKLFQRTVSTVRRQDRGEAWREIRYVAFDVPHVREPFEARLEALAGIVSRIGKPHVEAHAQARCESLEALREELRRVEALGGEGLMMRRPGSMYEVGRSHTLLKVKSFHDAEARVVGHLPGAGKHKGRLGALECEMPDGTRFSVGTGLSDDERRSPPPIGAIVTYRYQELSNDGVPRFPSYVGTRDDIAFPERPARPASARAASPTATREAPGDAPPFRRFTSGDTSWEIALDGKSHTIRRLVGSALETTRTAFSDATAAWRDAEARVAAKIGEGFVEVREE
;
A
#
# COMPACT_ATOMS: atom_id res chain seq x y z
N MET A 1 -8.10 -8.04 46.29
CA MET A 1 -7.58 -7.38 45.09
C MET A 1 -6.58 -8.32 44.44
N ALA A 2 -7.01 -9.03 43.41
CA ALA A 2 -6.16 -9.87 42.57
C ALA A 2 -6.22 -9.27 41.16
N ALA A 3 -5.06 -8.99 40.58
CA ALA A 3 -4.94 -8.33 39.29
C ALA A 3 -5.51 -9.22 38.16
N GLU A 4 -6.48 -8.69 37.43
CA GLU A 4 -7.00 -9.32 36.20
C GLU A 4 -5.92 -9.34 35.12
N LYS A 5 -5.76 -10.50 34.48
CA LYS A 5 -4.77 -10.71 33.42
C LYS A 5 -5.31 -10.27 32.05
N PRO A 6 -4.46 -9.79 31.12
CA PRO A 6 -4.89 -9.26 29.83
C PRO A 6 -5.43 -10.31 28.85
N TRP A 7 -6.33 -9.85 27.98
CA TRP A 7 -7.19 -10.63 27.08
C TRP A 7 -6.50 -11.41 25.94
N TRP A 8 -5.20 -11.23 25.71
CA TRP A 8 -4.45 -11.89 24.62
C TRP A 8 -3.81 -13.25 24.99
N ARG A 9 -4.21 -13.86 26.12
CA ARG A 9 -3.74 -15.20 26.54
C ARG A 9 -4.82 -16.30 26.49
N GLN A 10 -5.86 -16.14 25.68
CA GLN A 10 -6.86 -17.18 25.46
C GLN A 10 -6.66 -17.79 24.06
N ALA A 11 -6.30 -19.07 24.00
CA ALA A 11 -6.13 -19.81 22.75
C ALA A 11 -7.51 -20.18 22.15
N PRO A 12 -7.72 -20.04 20.82
CA PRO A 12 -8.99 -20.36 20.19
C PRO A 12 -9.20 -21.87 19.96
N THR A 13 -10.41 -22.35 20.26
CA THR A 13 -10.90 -23.71 19.96
C THR A 13 -11.32 -23.81 18.48
N PRO A 14 -10.97 -24.88 17.74
CA PRO A 14 -11.40 -25.04 16.35
C PRO A 14 -12.85 -25.55 16.24
N ALA A 15 -13.62 -24.98 15.31
CA ALA A 15 -14.96 -25.41 14.93
C ALA A 15 -14.93 -26.45 13.78
N PRO A 16 -15.94 -27.35 13.66
CA PRO A 16 -15.87 -28.55 12.83
C PRO A 16 -16.16 -28.34 11.34
N THR A 17 -15.53 -29.19 10.54
CA THR A 17 -15.65 -29.35 9.08
C THR A 17 -16.99 -29.97 8.66
N ALA A 18 -17.52 -29.53 7.51
CA ALA A 18 -18.67 -30.15 6.84
C ALA A 18 -18.28 -30.68 5.44
N THR A 19 -18.74 -31.89 5.12
CA THR A 19 -18.49 -32.68 3.90
C THR A 19 -19.56 -32.40 2.81
N PRO A 20 -19.28 -32.55 1.49
CA PRO A 20 -20.18 -32.15 0.41
C PRO A 20 -20.93 -33.31 -0.29
N SER A 21 -22.01 -33.01 -1.04
CA SER A 21 -22.66 -33.87 -2.06
C SER A 21 -23.75 -33.10 -2.85
N PRO A 22 -24.22 -33.52 -4.06
CA PRO A 22 -23.48 -33.46 -5.33
C PRO A 22 -24.26 -32.86 -6.55
N SER A 23 -23.48 -32.45 -7.56
CA SER A 23 -23.67 -32.37 -9.03
C SER A 23 -24.94 -31.75 -9.68
N ALA A 24 -24.72 -30.78 -10.58
CA ALA A 24 -24.81 -31.00 -12.05
C ALA A 24 -24.40 -29.76 -12.87
N GLY A 25 -23.48 -29.95 -13.85
CA GLY A 25 -23.08 -28.99 -14.89
C GLY A 25 -21.55 -28.82 -15.03
N PRO A 26 -20.97 -28.80 -16.25
CA PRO A 26 -19.53 -28.61 -16.41
C PRO A 26 -19.15 -27.20 -15.92
N PRO A 27 -18.20 -27.07 -14.98
CA PRO A 27 -17.98 -25.79 -14.32
C PRO A 27 -17.27 -24.81 -15.28
N PRO A 28 -17.59 -23.51 -15.20
CA PRO A 28 -16.72 -22.48 -15.77
C PRO A 28 -15.31 -22.65 -15.18
N LEU A 29 -14.28 -22.32 -15.98
CA LEU A 29 -12.89 -22.32 -15.51
C LEU A 29 -12.74 -21.28 -14.39
N ALA A 30 -12.85 -21.76 -13.14
CA ALA A 30 -12.55 -21.11 -11.87
C ALA A 30 -12.95 -19.63 -11.74
N GLU A 31 -13.97 -19.34 -10.93
CA GLU A 31 -14.04 -18.02 -10.29
C GLU A 31 -12.80 -17.84 -9.42
N LEU A 32 -12.04 -16.78 -9.68
CA LEU A 32 -10.92 -16.41 -8.84
C LEU A 32 -11.48 -15.93 -7.50
N ALA A 33 -10.99 -16.49 -6.39
CA ALA A 33 -11.25 -15.96 -5.07
C ALA A 33 -10.69 -14.54 -4.93
N ASP A 34 -11.12 -13.81 -3.90
CA ASP A 34 -10.60 -12.47 -3.68
C ASP A 34 -9.08 -12.49 -3.43
N GLY A 35 -8.34 -11.66 -4.18
CA GLY A 35 -6.88 -11.60 -4.15
C GLY A 35 -6.18 -12.59 -5.07
N GLU A 36 -6.90 -13.55 -5.64
CA GLU A 36 -6.35 -14.59 -6.51
C GLU A 36 -6.06 -14.06 -7.92
N SER A 37 -4.99 -14.58 -8.52
CA SER A 37 -4.63 -14.31 -9.90
C SER A 37 -4.32 -15.59 -10.65
N THR A 38 -4.69 -15.63 -11.93
CA THR A 38 -4.28 -16.68 -12.87
C THR A 38 -3.65 -16.05 -14.11
N THR A 39 -2.98 -16.86 -14.92
CA THR A 39 -2.40 -16.42 -16.18
C THR A 39 -3.11 -17.06 -17.36
N MET A 40 -3.23 -16.33 -18.46
CA MET A 40 -3.86 -16.82 -19.68
C MET A 40 -3.05 -16.39 -20.90
N GLN A 41 -2.61 -17.37 -21.69
CA GLN A 41 -1.92 -17.09 -22.95
C GLN A 41 -2.87 -16.38 -23.91
N GLY A 42 -2.43 -15.21 -24.39
CA GLY A 42 -3.16 -14.41 -25.37
C GLY A 42 -2.30 -14.11 -26.60
N SER A 43 -2.55 -12.97 -27.25
CA SER A 43 -1.81 -12.51 -28.44
C SER A 43 -0.43 -11.92 -28.13
N GLY A 44 -0.06 -11.78 -26.85
CA GLY A 44 1.25 -11.31 -26.41
C GLY A 44 2.26 -12.44 -26.29
N ARG A 45 3.55 -12.09 -26.28
CA ARG A 45 4.65 -13.05 -26.06
C ARG A 45 4.62 -13.62 -24.64
N GLU A 46 4.27 -12.81 -23.66
CA GLU A 46 4.06 -13.21 -22.26
C GLU A 46 2.57 -13.47 -21.96
N PRO A 47 2.23 -14.44 -21.09
CA PRO A 47 0.86 -14.67 -20.63
C PRO A 47 0.27 -13.42 -19.98
N TYR A 48 -1.01 -13.15 -20.23
CA TYR A 48 -1.72 -12.07 -19.54
C TYR A 48 -2.12 -12.52 -18.14
N VAL A 49 -1.98 -11.64 -17.16
CA VAL A 49 -2.41 -11.87 -15.78
C VAL A 49 -3.85 -11.43 -15.64
N LEU A 50 -4.70 -12.33 -15.15
CA LEU A 50 -6.08 -12.07 -14.79
C LEU A 50 -6.17 -12.14 -13.28
N LYS A 51 -6.78 -11.14 -12.65
CA LYS A 51 -6.83 -11.04 -11.19
C LYS A 51 -8.22 -10.65 -10.73
N ASN A 52 -8.70 -11.27 -9.66
CA ASN A 52 -9.81 -10.76 -8.87
C ASN A 52 -9.24 -10.05 -7.64
N THR A 53 -9.58 -8.78 -7.45
CA THR A 53 -9.19 -8.03 -6.24
C THR A 53 -10.34 -7.16 -5.80
N GLY A 54 -10.79 -7.39 -4.58
CA GLY A 54 -12.02 -6.84 -4.04
C GLY A 54 -13.24 -7.14 -4.91
N GLY A 55 -13.36 -8.33 -5.51
CA GLY A 55 -14.47 -8.64 -6.43
C GLY A 55 -14.40 -7.95 -7.81
N VAL A 56 -13.36 -7.13 -8.06
CA VAL A 56 -13.11 -6.49 -9.36
C VAL A 56 -12.16 -7.35 -10.17
N TYR A 57 -12.64 -7.79 -11.33
CA TYR A 57 -11.86 -8.55 -12.29
C TYR A 57 -11.06 -7.64 -13.20
N SER A 58 -9.76 -7.90 -13.29
CA SER A 58 -8.82 -7.17 -14.13
C SER A 58 -7.98 -8.09 -15.00
N CYS A 59 -7.50 -7.57 -16.14
CA CYS A 59 -6.65 -8.31 -17.05
C CYS A 59 -5.51 -7.41 -17.57
N SER A 60 -4.28 -7.92 -17.62
CA SER A 60 -3.13 -7.17 -18.14
C SER A 60 -3.13 -7.02 -19.67
N CYS A 61 -4.11 -7.57 -20.39
CA CYS A 61 -4.17 -7.44 -21.84
C CYS A 61 -4.46 -6.00 -22.29
N PRO A 62 -3.96 -5.58 -23.47
CA PRO A 62 -4.20 -4.22 -23.99
C PRO A 62 -5.68 -3.86 -24.11
N ALA A 63 -6.53 -4.81 -24.52
CA ALA A 63 -7.97 -4.59 -24.68
C ALA A 63 -8.66 -4.20 -23.36
N TRP A 64 -8.23 -4.77 -22.23
CA TRP A 64 -8.78 -4.42 -20.92
C TRP A 64 -8.12 -3.15 -20.34
N ARG A 65 -6.78 -3.03 -20.44
CA ARG A 65 -6.04 -1.86 -19.94
C ARG A 65 -6.47 -0.55 -20.60
N ASN A 66 -6.70 -0.60 -21.90
CA ASN A 66 -7.07 0.55 -22.71
C ASN A 66 -8.59 0.72 -22.86
N ALA A 67 -9.40 -0.14 -22.23
CA ALA A 67 -10.84 0.03 -22.25
C ALA A 67 -11.21 1.33 -21.52
N GLY A 68 -12.06 2.15 -22.13
CA GLY A 68 -12.62 3.34 -21.49
C GLY A 68 -13.59 2.95 -20.36
N GLY A 69 -13.87 3.90 -19.46
CA GLY A 69 -14.82 3.70 -18.36
C GLY A 69 -14.21 3.17 -17.06
N ALA A 70 -15.08 2.94 -16.08
CA ALA A 70 -14.71 2.49 -14.73
C ALA A 70 -14.23 1.02 -14.77
N ILE A 71 -13.21 0.67 -13.97
CA ILE A 71 -12.51 -0.62 -14.05
C ILE A 71 -13.42 -1.84 -13.84
N ASP A 72 -14.46 -1.68 -13.03
CA ASP A 72 -15.51 -2.64 -12.73
C ASP A 72 -16.50 -2.84 -13.89
N THR A 73 -16.52 -1.95 -14.88
CA THR A 73 -17.32 -2.08 -16.11
C THR A 73 -16.51 -2.55 -17.32
N ARG A 74 -15.21 -2.81 -17.15
CA ARG A 74 -14.33 -3.26 -18.25
C ARG A 74 -14.38 -4.76 -18.39
N SER A 75 -14.32 -5.22 -19.64
CA SER A 75 -14.23 -6.64 -19.97
C SER A 75 -13.23 -6.87 -21.10
N CYS A 76 -12.84 -8.12 -21.31
CA CYS A 76 -12.06 -8.53 -22.47
C CYS A 76 -12.31 -10.02 -22.76
N LYS A 77 -11.86 -10.49 -23.93
CA LYS A 77 -11.96 -11.91 -24.32
C LYS A 77 -11.36 -12.88 -23.30
N HIS A 78 -10.35 -12.47 -22.54
CA HIS A 78 -9.72 -13.33 -21.53
C HIS A 78 -10.58 -13.44 -20.27
N LEU A 79 -11.20 -12.35 -19.81
CA LEU A 79 -12.15 -12.39 -18.70
C LEU A 79 -13.41 -13.19 -19.06
N ARG A 80 -13.90 -13.05 -20.29
CA ARG A 80 -14.99 -13.88 -20.83
C ARG A 80 -14.62 -15.36 -20.91
N LYS A 81 -13.39 -15.68 -21.33
CA LYS A 81 -12.89 -17.05 -21.36
C LYS A 81 -12.69 -17.65 -19.96
N LEU A 82 -12.31 -16.83 -18.98
CA LEU A 82 -12.18 -17.24 -17.59
C LEU A 82 -13.56 -17.47 -16.96
N ARG A 83 -14.41 -16.44 -16.93
CA ARG A 83 -15.68 -16.44 -16.20
C ARG A 83 -16.83 -17.10 -16.96
N GLY A 84 -16.73 -17.22 -18.28
CA GLY A 84 -17.85 -17.50 -19.17
C GLY A 84 -18.61 -16.22 -19.54
N ASP A 85 -19.16 -16.19 -20.76
CA ASP A 85 -19.86 -15.00 -21.30
C ASP A 85 -21.05 -14.59 -20.42
N ALA A 86 -21.89 -15.53 -20.00
CA ALA A 86 -23.06 -15.25 -19.18
C ALA A 86 -22.71 -14.64 -17.80
N ALA A 87 -21.67 -15.15 -17.15
CA ALA A 87 -21.23 -14.64 -15.84
C ALA A 87 -20.53 -13.28 -15.96
N GLU A 88 -19.88 -13.03 -17.08
CA GLU A 88 -19.27 -11.74 -17.39
C GLU A 88 -20.34 -10.70 -17.77
N ASP A 89 -21.34 -11.07 -18.57
CA ASP A 89 -22.47 -10.21 -18.92
C ASP A 89 -23.28 -9.83 -17.68
N HIS A 90 -23.55 -10.78 -16.78
CA HIS A 90 -24.21 -10.50 -15.50
C HIS A 90 -23.39 -9.53 -14.61
N ARG A 91 -22.05 -9.66 -14.60
CA ARG A 91 -21.17 -8.74 -13.86
C ARG A 91 -21.24 -7.32 -14.43
N LEU A 92 -21.21 -7.19 -15.75
CA LEU A 92 -21.33 -5.91 -16.45
C LEU A 92 -22.73 -5.31 -16.28
N ALA A 93 -23.77 -6.14 -16.28
CA ALA A 93 -25.15 -5.73 -16.04
C ALA A 93 -25.36 -5.21 -14.61
N ARG A 94 -24.81 -5.86 -13.57
CA ARG A 94 -24.88 -5.35 -12.18
C ARG A 94 -24.13 -4.02 -11.98
N GLY A 95 -23.01 -3.82 -12.67
CA GLY A 95 -22.35 -2.50 -12.75
C GLY A 95 -23.19 -1.44 -13.46
N GLY A 96 -24.12 -1.85 -14.33
CA GLY A 96 -25.11 -1.01 -15.00
C GLY A 96 -26.43 -0.82 -14.22
N GLU A 97 -26.88 -1.80 -13.44
CA GLU A 97 -28.10 -1.73 -12.62
C GLU A 97 -27.95 -0.80 -11.43
N ALA A 98 -26.74 -0.69 -10.86
CA ALA A 98 -26.40 0.39 -9.92
C ALA A 98 -26.59 1.80 -10.52
N ARG A 99 -26.66 1.91 -11.86
CA ARG A 99 -26.99 3.13 -12.61
C ARG A 99 -28.47 3.23 -13.03
N ALA A 100 -29.18 2.11 -13.16
CA ALA A 100 -30.54 2.06 -13.71
C ALA A 100 -31.63 2.59 -12.75
N ALA A 101 -31.31 2.84 -11.48
CA ALA A 101 -32.18 3.58 -10.57
C ALA A 101 -32.26 5.10 -10.86
N ARG A 102 -31.67 5.58 -11.96
CA ARG A 102 -31.81 6.97 -12.43
C ARG A 102 -32.84 7.05 -13.55
N THR A 103 -33.97 7.69 -13.26
CA THR A 103 -34.97 8.09 -14.25
C THR A 103 -34.32 8.90 -15.38
N PRO A 104 -34.63 8.65 -16.67
CA PRO A 104 -34.01 9.38 -17.77
C PRO A 104 -34.62 10.78 -17.86
N GLY A 105 -33.85 11.77 -17.41
CA GLY A 105 -34.25 13.18 -17.42
C GLY A 105 -33.23 14.10 -16.77
N ASP A 106 -32.33 13.56 -15.95
CA ASP A 106 -31.37 14.38 -15.21
C ASP A 106 -29.93 14.01 -15.57
N THR A 107 -29.47 14.50 -16.72
CA THR A 107 -28.03 14.65 -16.98
C THR A 107 -27.49 15.82 -16.16
N VAL A 108 -27.47 15.66 -14.84
CA VAL A 108 -26.61 16.49 -13.99
C VAL A 108 -25.27 15.76 -13.90
N ARG A 109 -24.30 16.24 -14.69
CA ARG A 109 -22.90 16.19 -14.25
C ARG A 109 -22.89 16.79 -12.86
N GLY A 110 -22.59 16.00 -11.83
CA GLY A 110 -22.48 16.52 -10.48
C GLY A 110 -21.33 17.54 -10.41
N GLU A 111 -21.64 18.80 -10.66
CA GLU A 111 -20.91 19.95 -10.12
C GLU A 111 -21.16 19.99 -8.61
N GLY A 112 -20.58 19.04 -7.88
CA GLY A 112 -20.37 19.20 -6.45
C GLY A 112 -19.14 20.06 -6.27
N ALA A 113 -19.30 21.30 -5.78
CA ALA A 113 -18.15 22.13 -5.40
C ALA A 113 -17.27 21.35 -4.42
N ALA A 114 -15.95 21.37 -4.64
CA ALA A 114 -15.01 20.71 -3.74
C ALA A 114 -15.24 21.21 -2.30
N PRO A 115 -15.17 20.33 -1.28
CA PRO A 115 -15.45 20.72 0.09
C PRO A 115 -14.48 21.83 0.55
N PRO A 116 -14.93 22.75 1.42
CA PRO A 116 -14.15 23.89 1.87
C PRO A 116 -13.10 23.47 2.90
N VAL A 117 -12.03 22.84 2.43
CA VAL A 117 -11.03 22.18 3.28
C VAL A 117 -9.80 23.06 3.52
N LEU A 118 -9.27 22.98 4.75
CA LEU A 118 -7.95 23.52 5.12
C LEU A 118 -6.82 22.64 4.54
N LEU A 119 -5.82 23.25 3.93
CA LEU A 119 -4.68 22.58 3.31
C LEU A 119 -3.36 23.01 3.95
N ALA A 120 -2.47 22.05 4.16
CA ALA A 120 -1.19 22.31 4.81
C ALA A 120 -0.11 22.84 3.86
N HIS A 121 0.76 23.72 4.37
CA HIS A 121 2.09 23.97 3.79
C HIS A 121 3.09 22.92 4.27
N SER A 122 4.19 22.75 3.54
CA SER A 122 5.35 22.00 4.08
C SER A 122 6.06 22.87 5.11
N TRP A 123 6.50 22.26 6.21
CA TRP A 123 7.44 22.90 7.13
C TRP A 123 8.82 23.08 6.45
N ASP A 124 9.51 24.16 6.78
CA ASP A 124 10.78 24.60 6.18
C ASP A 124 12.02 24.01 6.88
N ASN A 125 11.82 23.18 7.91
CA ASN A 125 12.83 22.56 8.77
C ASN A 125 13.58 23.53 9.71
N VAL A 126 13.21 24.81 9.73
CA VAL A 126 13.90 25.84 10.51
C VAL A 126 12.97 26.65 11.41
N THR A 127 11.70 26.82 11.01
CA THR A 127 10.70 27.53 11.81
C THR A 127 10.49 26.78 13.13
N ASP A 128 10.58 27.51 14.24
CA ASP A 128 10.26 26.98 15.55
C ASP A 128 8.75 26.69 15.67
N LEU A 129 8.43 25.43 15.94
CA LEU A 129 7.05 24.95 16.13
C LEU A 129 6.77 24.58 17.59
N SER A 130 7.61 25.01 18.52
CA SER A 130 7.34 24.91 19.95
C SER A 130 5.99 25.52 20.27
N SER A 131 5.26 24.91 21.20
CA SER A 131 3.85 25.14 21.55
C SER A 131 2.81 24.75 20.49
N TRP A 132 3.17 24.40 19.24
CA TRP A 132 2.15 23.99 18.27
C TRP A 132 1.52 22.66 18.65
N TRP A 133 0.29 22.44 18.19
CA TRP A 133 -0.34 21.13 18.29
C TRP A 133 0.25 20.19 17.25
N MET A 134 0.57 18.98 17.67
CA MET A 134 1.26 17.96 16.92
C MET A 134 0.41 16.68 16.89
N SER A 135 0.27 16.10 15.71
CA SER A 135 -0.41 14.81 15.51
C SER A 135 0.31 14.00 14.44
N GLU A 136 0.10 12.67 14.43
CA GLU A 136 0.61 11.84 13.34
C GLU A 136 -0.02 12.24 12.00
N LYS A 137 0.78 12.32 10.95
CA LYS A 137 0.26 12.41 9.59
C LYS A 137 -0.16 11.01 9.12
N LEU A 138 -1.46 10.85 8.91
CA LEU A 138 -2.04 9.58 8.45
C LEU A 138 -1.95 9.47 6.91
N ASP A 139 -1.41 8.35 6.40
CA ASP A 139 -1.39 8.02 4.96
C ASP A 139 -2.68 7.27 4.57
N GLY A 140 -3.81 7.98 4.61
CA GLY A 140 -5.14 7.44 4.30
C GLY A 140 -5.79 8.11 3.08
N VAL A 141 -7.11 8.20 3.09
CA VAL A 141 -7.88 9.00 2.13
C VAL A 141 -8.65 10.08 2.88
N ARG A 142 -8.28 11.34 2.69
CA ARG A 142 -9.02 12.47 3.23
C ARG A 142 -10.51 12.40 2.88
N ALA A 143 -11.33 12.47 3.92
CA ALA A 143 -12.78 12.39 3.84
C ALA A 143 -13.40 13.54 4.63
N TYR A 144 -14.14 14.38 3.92
CA TYR A 144 -14.96 15.44 4.47
C TYR A 144 -16.37 14.90 4.64
N TRP A 145 -16.83 14.76 5.88
CA TRP A 145 -18.23 14.48 6.16
C TRP A 145 -19.02 15.78 6.01
N ASP A 146 -20.02 15.83 5.13
CA ASP A 146 -20.80 17.04 4.85
C ASP A 146 -22.06 17.18 5.73
N GLY A 147 -22.24 16.27 6.71
CA GLY A 147 -23.47 16.11 7.49
C GLY A 147 -24.37 14.97 6.98
N LYS A 148 -24.07 14.41 5.79
CA LYS A 148 -24.88 13.36 5.15
C LYS A 148 -24.06 12.25 4.50
N ARG A 149 -22.90 12.58 3.94
CA ARG A 149 -22.03 11.66 3.20
C ARG A 149 -20.57 12.09 3.28
N PHE A 150 -19.68 11.17 2.93
CA PHE A 150 -18.26 11.48 2.79
C PHE A 150 -17.93 11.98 1.39
N LEU A 151 -17.16 13.07 1.34
CA LEU A 151 -16.62 13.67 0.14
C LEU A 151 -15.10 13.62 0.18
N SER A 152 -14.48 13.19 -0.92
CA SER A 152 -13.04 13.36 -1.12
C SER A 152 -12.68 14.85 -1.26
N ARG A 153 -11.38 15.15 -1.19
CA ARG A 153 -10.85 16.51 -1.41
C ARG A 153 -11.34 17.20 -2.70
N LEU A 154 -11.66 16.44 -3.75
CA LEU A 154 -12.13 16.96 -5.03
C LEU A 154 -13.66 16.96 -5.17
N GLY A 155 -14.39 16.65 -4.10
CA GLY A 155 -15.87 16.62 -4.11
C GLY A 155 -16.49 15.30 -4.57
N ASN A 156 -15.68 14.28 -4.89
CA ASN A 156 -16.24 12.96 -5.23
C ASN A 156 -16.76 12.26 -3.97
N GLU A 157 -17.96 11.70 -4.04
CA GLU A 157 -18.54 10.91 -2.96
C GLU A 157 -17.74 9.62 -2.69
N LEU A 158 -17.59 9.28 -1.41
CA LEU A 158 -17.02 8.03 -0.92
C LEU A 158 -18.17 7.22 -0.30
N PHE A 159 -18.51 6.10 -0.95
CA PHE A 159 -19.72 5.32 -0.65
C PHE A 159 -19.53 4.43 0.59
N ALA A 160 -19.54 5.05 1.77
CA ALA A 160 -19.50 4.34 3.04
C ALA A 160 -20.83 3.59 3.32
N PRO A 161 -20.79 2.37 3.89
CA PRO A 161 -22.00 1.65 4.30
C PRO A 161 -22.83 2.42 5.34
N GLU A 162 -24.13 2.12 5.41
CA GLU A 162 -25.07 2.79 6.32
C GLU A 162 -24.62 2.63 7.78
N TRP A 163 -24.20 1.43 8.18
CA TRP A 163 -23.70 1.16 9.54
C TRP A 163 -22.46 2.00 9.91
N PHE A 164 -21.67 2.38 8.90
CA PHE A 164 -20.44 3.15 9.08
C PHE A 164 -20.75 4.62 9.37
N VAL A 165 -21.74 5.20 8.68
CA VAL A 165 -22.12 6.62 8.81
C VAL A 165 -23.21 6.87 9.84
N GLU A 166 -23.95 5.83 10.26
CA GLU A 166 -24.99 5.95 11.27
C GLU A 166 -24.43 6.56 12.56
N GLY A 167 -25.13 7.57 13.09
CA GLY A 167 -24.75 8.29 14.30
C GLY A 167 -23.78 9.44 14.07
N LEU A 168 -23.20 9.60 12.86
CA LEU A 168 -22.46 10.81 12.52
C LEU A 168 -23.37 12.05 12.56
N PRO A 169 -22.82 13.22 12.93
CA PRO A 169 -23.62 14.42 13.08
C PRO A 169 -24.22 14.93 11.77
N ASP A 170 -25.19 15.82 11.85
CA ASP A 170 -25.78 16.54 10.71
C ASP A 170 -24.94 17.75 10.23
N HIS A 171 -23.76 17.95 10.81
CA HIS A 171 -22.84 19.03 10.49
C HIS A 171 -21.44 18.52 10.11
N PRO A 172 -20.62 19.35 9.43
CA PRO A 172 -19.38 18.87 8.86
C PRO A 172 -18.30 18.44 9.85
N LEU A 173 -17.59 17.39 9.48
CA LEU A 173 -16.33 16.94 10.10
C LEU A 173 -15.26 16.78 9.02
N ASP A 174 -14.01 17.06 9.35
CA ASP A 174 -12.86 16.86 8.47
C ASP A 174 -11.94 15.81 9.08
N GLY A 175 -11.58 14.80 8.27
CA GLY A 175 -10.87 13.63 8.76
C GLY A 175 -10.21 12.82 7.66
N GLU A 176 -9.66 11.69 8.08
CA GLU A 176 -9.01 10.72 7.21
C GLU A 176 -9.72 9.36 7.35
N LEU A 177 -10.12 8.75 6.23
CA LEU A 177 -10.42 7.33 6.20
C LEU A 177 -9.11 6.56 6.18
N TRP A 178 -8.86 5.74 7.20
CA TRP A 178 -7.55 5.18 7.48
C TRP A 178 -7.63 3.71 7.87
N GLY A 179 -6.96 2.84 7.10
CA GLY A 179 -6.88 1.40 7.38
C GLY A 179 -5.71 0.99 8.28
N GLY A 180 -4.78 1.92 8.57
CA GLY A 180 -3.56 1.64 9.33
C GLY A 180 -2.29 2.09 8.61
N ARG A 181 -1.16 2.05 9.34
CA ARG A 181 0.16 2.38 8.79
C ARG A 181 0.54 1.43 7.65
N LYS A 182 1.14 1.96 6.59
CA LYS A 182 1.53 1.21 5.37
C LYS A 182 0.38 0.53 4.61
N LEU A 183 -0.88 0.88 4.92
CA LEU A 183 -2.08 0.30 4.29
C LEU A 183 -2.79 1.29 3.35
N PHE A 184 -2.08 2.31 2.84
CA PHE A 184 -2.65 3.32 1.93
C PHE A 184 -3.32 2.69 0.69
N GLN A 185 -2.63 1.78 0.00
CA GLN A 185 -3.19 1.15 -1.22
C GLN A 185 -4.46 0.34 -0.91
N ARG A 186 -4.48 -0.39 0.22
CA ARG A 186 -5.65 -1.13 0.69
C ARG A 186 -6.79 -0.17 1.01
N THR A 187 -6.51 0.89 1.76
CA THR A 187 -7.47 1.95 2.13
C THR A 187 -8.11 2.55 0.88
N VAL A 188 -7.30 3.00 -0.09
CA VAL A 188 -7.77 3.56 -1.36
C VAL A 188 -8.65 2.57 -2.13
N SER A 189 -8.24 1.30 -2.20
CA SER A 189 -9.00 0.27 -2.90
C SER A 189 -10.36 -0.02 -2.26
N THR A 190 -10.47 0.10 -0.93
CA THR A 190 -11.72 -0.08 -0.20
C THR A 190 -12.66 1.11 -0.40
N VAL A 191 -12.20 2.33 -0.11
CA VAL A 191 -13.08 3.52 -0.03
C VAL A 191 -13.55 4.04 -1.39
N ARG A 192 -12.90 3.62 -2.48
CA ARG A 192 -13.31 3.96 -3.86
C ARG A 192 -14.34 3.01 -4.46
N ARG A 193 -14.60 1.87 -3.82
CA ARG A 193 -15.66 0.95 -4.27
C ARG A 193 -17.02 1.57 -4.00
N GLN A 194 -17.98 1.27 -4.88
CA GLN A 194 -19.37 1.73 -4.76
C GLN A 194 -20.27 0.68 -4.09
N ASP A 195 -19.76 -0.51 -3.82
CA ASP A 195 -20.52 -1.66 -3.35
C ASP A 195 -20.81 -1.64 -1.84
N ARG A 196 -20.27 -0.67 -1.09
CA ARG A 196 -20.44 -0.56 0.37
C ARG A 196 -20.10 -1.89 1.09
N GLY A 197 -19.11 -2.62 0.58
CA GLY A 197 -18.81 -3.98 1.02
C GLY A 197 -18.16 -4.10 2.40
N GLU A 198 -18.02 -5.34 2.87
CA GLU A 198 -17.47 -5.71 4.18
C GLU A 198 -16.04 -5.22 4.44
N ALA A 199 -15.26 -4.91 3.39
CA ALA A 199 -13.91 -4.38 3.52
C ALA A 199 -13.85 -3.04 4.30
N TRP A 200 -14.97 -2.32 4.43
CA TRP A 200 -15.08 -1.13 5.27
C TRP A 200 -14.86 -1.40 6.76
N ARG A 201 -14.95 -2.66 7.22
CA ARG A 201 -14.60 -3.04 8.62
C ARG A 201 -13.12 -2.85 8.95
N GLU A 202 -12.25 -2.80 7.94
CA GLU A 202 -10.82 -2.51 8.11
C GLU A 202 -10.54 -1.01 8.21
N ILE A 203 -11.53 -0.15 7.96
CA ILE A 203 -11.37 1.29 7.85
C ILE A 203 -11.86 1.98 9.11
N ARG A 204 -11.13 3.00 9.54
CA ARG A 204 -11.57 3.95 10.55
C ARG A 204 -11.72 5.34 9.95
N TYR A 205 -12.66 6.12 10.47
CA TYR A 205 -12.74 7.55 10.24
C TYR A 205 -12.07 8.28 11.40
N VAL A 206 -10.85 8.76 11.16
CA VAL A 206 -10.07 9.51 12.15
C VAL A 206 -10.28 11.00 11.86
N ALA A 207 -11.24 11.60 12.55
CA ALA A 207 -11.58 13.01 12.42
C ALA A 207 -10.54 13.89 13.13
N PHE A 208 -10.13 15.00 12.53
CA PHE A 208 -9.10 15.89 13.07
C PHE A 208 -9.53 17.37 13.18
N ASP A 209 -10.71 17.74 12.66
CA ASP A 209 -11.24 19.10 12.80
C ASP A 209 -12.78 19.15 12.66
N VAL A 210 -13.38 20.26 13.09
CA VAL A 210 -14.83 20.54 13.01
C VAL A 210 -15.04 21.88 12.28
N PRO A 211 -15.06 21.90 10.94
CA PRO A 211 -15.02 23.14 10.15
C PRO A 211 -16.16 24.12 10.41
N HIS A 212 -17.30 23.65 10.92
CA HIS A 212 -18.46 24.49 11.21
C HIS A 212 -18.29 25.32 12.50
N VAL A 213 -17.46 24.88 13.44
CA VAL A 213 -17.22 25.59 14.70
C VAL A 213 -16.31 26.79 14.42
N ARG A 214 -16.84 28.00 14.59
CA ARG A 214 -16.14 29.28 14.31
C ARG A 214 -15.32 29.79 15.50
N GLU A 215 -14.64 28.87 16.16
CA GLU A 215 -13.80 29.12 17.33
C GLU A 215 -12.35 28.68 17.04
N PRO A 216 -11.37 29.08 17.86
CA PRO A 216 -9.99 28.61 17.75
C PRO A 216 -9.84 27.07 17.81
N PHE A 217 -8.71 26.57 17.32
CA PHE A 217 -8.49 25.12 17.14
C PHE A 217 -8.71 24.30 18.41
N GLU A 218 -8.31 24.83 19.58
CA GLU A 218 -8.50 24.19 20.86
C GLU A 218 -9.98 23.92 21.18
N ALA A 219 -10.86 24.89 20.94
CA ALA A 219 -12.30 24.73 21.12
C ALA A 219 -12.89 23.74 20.09
N ARG A 220 -12.33 23.70 18.87
CA ARG A 220 -12.72 22.69 17.86
C ARG A 220 -12.29 21.28 18.24
N LEU A 221 -11.13 21.12 18.88
CA LEU A 221 -10.68 19.83 19.41
C LEU A 221 -11.56 19.34 20.56
N GLU A 222 -11.94 20.23 21.47
CA GLU A 222 -12.87 19.90 22.55
C GLU A 222 -14.25 19.50 22.01
N ALA A 223 -14.78 20.29 21.07
CA ALA A 223 -16.03 19.96 20.38
C ALA A 223 -15.94 18.61 19.66
N LEU A 224 -14.83 18.34 18.98
CA LEU A 224 -14.60 17.07 18.29
C LEU A 224 -14.60 15.89 19.26
N ALA A 225 -13.90 16.01 20.39
CA ALA A 225 -13.87 14.98 21.42
C ALA A 225 -15.28 14.69 21.96
N GLY A 226 -16.08 15.72 22.22
CA GLY A 226 -17.49 15.58 22.63
C GLY A 226 -18.40 14.96 21.57
N ILE A 227 -18.16 15.25 20.28
CA ILE A 227 -18.87 14.63 19.16
C ILE A 227 -18.53 13.13 19.08
N VAL A 228 -17.24 12.79 19.04
CA VAL A 228 -16.79 11.39 18.93
C VAL A 228 -17.22 10.55 20.14
N SER A 229 -17.14 11.10 21.35
CA SER A 229 -17.63 10.43 22.56
C SER A 229 -19.12 10.09 22.49
N ARG A 230 -19.96 11.01 21.97
CA ARG A 230 -21.39 10.76 21.76
C ARG A 230 -21.68 9.76 20.65
N ILE A 231 -20.85 9.73 19.60
CA ILE A 231 -20.97 8.72 18.53
C ILE A 231 -20.70 7.33 19.12
N GLY A 232 -19.67 7.17 19.95
CA GLY A 232 -19.41 5.94 20.70
C GLY A 232 -19.13 4.70 19.84
N LYS A 233 -18.75 4.88 18.57
CA LYS A 233 -18.48 3.80 17.61
C LYS A 233 -16.98 3.56 17.47
N PRO A 234 -16.50 2.30 17.46
CA PRO A 234 -15.08 1.98 17.44
C PRO A 234 -14.37 2.38 16.14
N HIS A 235 -15.11 2.56 15.04
CA HIS A 235 -14.55 2.98 13.76
C HIS A 235 -14.53 4.50 13.58
N VAL A 236 -14.95 5.29 14.57
CA VAL A 236 -14.90 6.75 14.54
C VAL A 236 -14.03 7.24 15.70
N GLU A 237 -12.94 7.92 15.37
CA GLU A 237 -11.94 8.34 16.35
C GLU A 237 -11.65 9.85 16.21
N ALA A 238 -11.43 10.54 17.33
CA ALA A 238 -10.85 11.87 17.33
C ALA A 238 -9.33 11.73 17.25
N HIS A 239 -8.70 12.42 16.30
CA HIS A 239 -7.26 12.32 16.10
C HIS A 239 -6.51 12.86 17.30
N ALA A 240 -5.57 12.07 17.82
CA ALA A 240 -4.79 12.44 18.99
C ALA A 240 -3.90 13.65 18.68
N GLN A 241 -3.95 14.64 19.57
CA GLN A 241 -3.14 15.86 19.50
C GLN A 241 -2.30 15.99 20.77
N ALA A 242 -1.04 16.35 20.61
CA ALA A 242 -0.12 16.67 21.71
C ALA A 242 0.46 18.08 21.50
N ARG A 243 0.87 18.75 22.58
CA ARG A 243 1.65 19.99 22.46
C ARG A 243 3.10 19.65 22.16
N CYS A 244 3.66 20.29 21.13
CA CYS A 244 5.08 20.20 20.82
C CYS A 244 5.87 21.07 21.80
N GLU A 245 6.72 20.46 22.61
CA GLU A 245 7.48 21.19 23.65
C GLU A 245 8.68 21.93 23.06
N SER A 246 9.34 21.33 22.07
CA SER A 246 10.54 21.88 21.44
C SER A 246 10.75 21.30 20.04
N LEU A 247 11.66 21.90 19.28
CA LEU A 247 12.14 21.36 18.00
C LEU A 247 12.80 19.98 18.15
N GLU A 248 13.42 19.70 19.28
CA GLU A 248 14.00 18.39 19.59
C GLU A 248 12.91 17.34 19.79
N ALA A 249 11.90 17.65 20.62
CA ALA A 249 10.74 16.79 20.84
C ALA A 249 9.98 16.51 19.52
N LEU A 250 9.86 17.52 18.64
CA LEU A 250 9.30 17.33 17.29
C LEU A 250 10.08 16.29 16.48
N ARG A 251 11.41 16.39 16.47
CA ARG A 251 12.28 15.49 15.71
C ARG A 251 12.31 14.08 16.31
N GLU A 252 12.25 13.97 17.63
CA GLU A 252 12.12 12.68 18.33
C GLU A 252 10.80 12.00 17.99
N GLU A 253 9.70 12.73 18.06
CA GLU A 253 8.38 12.21 17.74
C GLU A 253 8.28 11.83 16.25
N LEU A 254 8.86 12.62 15.35
CA LEU A 254 8.94 12.30 13.93
C LEU A 254 9.66 10.96 13.70
N ARG A 255 10.85 10.80 14.30
CA ARG A 255 11.62 9.55 14.22
C ARG A 255 10.84 8.37 14.80
N ARG A 256 10.14 8.56 15.92
CA ARG A 256 9.32 7.51 16.55
C ARG A 256 8.17 7.09 15.64
N VAL A 257 7.43 8.03 15.07
CA VAL A 257 6.32 7.77 14.15
C VAL A 257 6.82 7.04 12.89
N GLU A 258 7.92 7.50 12.30
CA GLU A 258 8.52 6.87 11.11
C GLU A 258 9.02 5.44 11.40
N ALA A 259 9.65 5.22 12.56
CA ALA A 259 10.07 3.88 12.99
C ALA A 259 8.90 2.91 13.14
N LEU A 260 7.72 3.42 13.49
CA LEU A 260 6.49 2.63 13.56
C LEU A 260 5.75 2.53 12.21
N GLY A 261 6.29 3.12 11.14
CA GLY A 261 5.75 3.09 9.78
C GLY A 261 4.72 4.19 9.46
N GLY A 262 4.65 5.25 10.27
CA GLY A 262 3.81 6.42 10.00
C GLY A 262 4.44 7.36 8.96
N GLU A 263 3.64 8.24 8.36
CA GLU A 263 4.04 9.06 7.21
C GLU A 263 4.79 10.35 7.60
N GLY A 264 4.71 10.75 8.87
CA GLY A 264 5.25 12.01 9.37
C GLY A 264 4.33 12.63 10.41
N LEU A 265 4.39 13.96 10.55
CA LEU A 265 3.59 14.71 11.52
C LEU A 265 2.81 15.85 10.85
N MET A 266 1.72 16.24 11.51
CA MET A 266 0.92 17.43 11.20
C MET A 266 1.00 18.39 12.38
N MET A 267 1.24 19.67 12.06
CA MET A 267 1.46 20.74 13.03
C MET A 267 0.40 21.82 12.85
N ARG A 268 -0.34 22.14 13.91
CA ARG A 268 -1.42 23.14 13.90
C ARG A 268 -1.10 24.28 14.86
N ARG A 269 -1.17 25.52 14.34
CA ARG A 269 -0.86 26.73 15.12
C ARG A 269 -1.88 26.91 16.25
N PRO A 270 -1.43 27.17 17.49
CA PRO A 270 -2.33 27.46 18.60
C PRO A 270 -3.21 28.67 18.33
N GLY A 271 -4.46 28.64 18.77
CA GLY A 271 -5.40 29.75 18.57
C GLY A 271 -5.85 29.96 17.11
N SER A 272 -5.45 29.09 16.17
CA SER A 272 -5.78 29.28 14.75
C SER A 272 -7.25 29.01 14.44
N MET A 273 -7.85 29.89 13.64
CA MET A 273 -9.16 29.68 13.04
C MET A 273 -9.11 28.61 11.94
N TYR A 274 -10.27 28.10 11.53
CA TYR A 274 -10.36 27.25 10.35
C TYR A 274 -10.33 28.13 9.10
N GLU A 275 -9.34 27.91 8.23
CA GLU A 275 -9.16 28.69 6.99
C GLU A 275 -9.35 27.77 5.78
N VAL A 276 -10.22 28.16 4.85
CA VAL A 276 -10.43 27.40 3.62
C VAL A 276 -9.26 27.65 2.68
N GLY A 277 -8.70 26.58 2.12
CA GLY A 277 -7.53 26.64 1.24
C GLY A 277 -6.23 26.42 1.98
N ARG A 278 -5.12 26.75 1.35
CA ARG A 278 -3.79 26.50 1.90
C ARG A 278 -3.41 27.58 2.90
N SER A 279 -3.01 27.19 4.10
CA SER A 279 -2.68 28.12 5.19
C SER A 279 -1.40 27.72 5.91
N HIS A 280 -0.63 28.72 6.33
CA HIS A 280 0.54 28.54 7.19
C HIS A 280 0.18 28.18 8.63
N THR A 281 -1.11 28.21 9.00
CA THR A 281 -1.57 27.72 10.31
C THR A 281 -1.55 26.20 10.43
N LEU A 282 -1.45 25.48 9.30
CA LEU A 282 -1.33 24.03 9.25
C LEU A 282 -0.09 23.64 8.44
N LEU A 283 0.85 22.93 9.07
CA LEU A 283 2.07 22.45 8.42
C LEU A 283 2.14 20.93 8.44
N LYS A 284 2.69 20.36 7.37
CA LYS A 284 3.10 18.95 7.33
C LYS A 284 4.62 18.87 7.53
N VAL A 285 5.04 18.01 8.44
CA VAL A 285 6.42 17.71 8.76
C VAL A 285 6.70 16.29 8.28
N LYS A 286 7.73 16.13 7.45
CA LYS A 286 8.15 14.85 6.90
C LYS A 286 9.67 14.81 6.87
N SER A 287 10.27 13.66 7.16
CA SER A 287 11.66 13.45 6.78
C SER A 287 11.77 13.43 5.26
N PHE A 288 12.80 14.09 4.77
CA PHE A 288 13.21 13.99 3.39
C PHE A 288 14.55 13.27 3.37
N HIS A 289 14.64 12.25 2.54
CA HIS A 289 15.89 11.55 2.27
C HIS A 289 16.44 12.06 0.95
N ASP A 290 17.71 12.45 0.96
CA ASP A 290 18.45 12.73 -0.26
C ASP A 290 19.24 11.47 -0.62
N ALA A 291 19.23 11.11 -1.90
CA ALA A 291 20.02 10.01 -2.45
C ALA A 291 20.43 10.33 -3.90
N GLU A 292 21.36 9.55 -4.41
CA GLU A 292 21.90 9.71 -5.75
C GLU A 292 21.32 8.69 -6.72
N ALA A 293 21.00 9.16 -7.92
CA ALA A 293 20.61 8.30 -9.03
C ALA A 293 21.28 8.76 -10.32
N ARG A 294 21.50 7.83 -11.24
CA ARG A 294 22.01 8.12 -12.57
C ARG A 294 20.86 8.38 -13.52
N VAL A 295 20.96 9.44 -14.32
CA VAL A 295 20.01 9.70 -15.41
C VAL A 295 20.22 8.66 -16.51
N VAL A 296 19.18 7.89 -16.81
CA VAL A 296 19.19 6.86 -17.86
C VAL A 296 18.30 7.21 -19.05
N GLY A 297 17.45 8.22 -18.91
CA GLY A 297 16.58 8.67 -19.99
C GLY A 297 15.88 9.99 -19.71
N HIS A 298 15.28 10.57 -20.75
CA HIS A 298 14.46 11.78 -20.68
C HIS A 298 13.03 11.45 -21.11
N LEU A 299 12.06 11.80 -20.28
CA LEU A 299 10.64 11.59 -20.57
C LEU A 299 10.02 12.90 -21.09
N PRO A 300 9.28 12.86 -22.22
CA PRO A 300 8.71 14.06 -22.81
C PRO A 300 7.63 14.67 -21.91
N GLY A 301 7.60 16.00 -21.85
CA GLY A 301 6.60 16.74 -21.08
C GLY A 301 5.25 16.82 -21.78
N ALA A 302 4.19 16.87 -20.96
CA ALA A 302 2.81 17.13 -21.39
C ALA A 302 2.31 18.48 -20.84
N GLY A 303 1.20 19.00 -21.39
CA GLY A 303 0.59 20.24 -20.93
C GLY A 303 1.56 21.44 -21.00
N LYS A 304 1.77 22.13 -19.86
CA LYS A 304 2.70 23.27 -19.75
C LYS A 304 4.17 22.92 -20.04
N HIS A 305 4.51 21.64 -20.14
CA HIS A 305 5.84 21.14 -20.47
C HIS A 305 5.91 20.49 -21.86
N LYS A 306 4.90 20.66 -22.72
CA LYS A 306 4.95 20.15 -24.10
C LYS A 306 6.14 20.74 -24.85
N GLY A 307 6.89 19.87 -25.55
CA GLY A 307 8.08 20.26 -26.32
C GLY A 307 9.36 20.45 -25.48
N ARG A 308 9.32 20.13 -24.18
CA ARG A 308 10.49 20.17 -23.28
C ARG A 308 10.47 18.99 -22.31
N LEU A 309 11.48 18.88 -21.44
CA LEU A 309 11.58 17.79 -20.48
C LEU A 309 10.36 17.75 -19.54
N GLY A 310 9.71 16.59 -19.46
CA GLY A 310 8.68 16.29 -18.48
C GLY A 310 9.29 15.78 -17.19
N ALA A 311 10.11 14.74 -17.29
CA ALA A 311 10.79 14.10 -16.17
C ALA A 311 12.11 13.47 -16.61
N LEU A 312 13.03 13.31 -15.67
CA LEU A 312 14.20 12.44 -15.83
C LEU A 312 13.78 10.99 -15.51
N GLU A 313 14.20 10.04 -16.33
CA GLU A 313 14.21 8.63 -15.95
C GLU A 313 15.56 8.35 -15.27
N CYS A 314 15.50 7.94 -14.01
CA CYS A 314 16.66 7.75 -13.15
C CYS A 314 16.78 6.29 -12.70
N GLU A 315 18.00 5.86 -12.41
CA GLU A 315 18.34 4.53 -11.93
C GLU A 315 19.17 4.64 -10.64
N MET A 316 18.74 3.96 -9.57
CA MET A 316 19.47 3.84 -8.30
C MET A 316 20.64 2.84 -8.42
N PRO A 317 21.60 2.80 -7.46
CA PRO A 317 22.71 1.84 -7.47
C PRO A 317 22.32 0.35 -7.55
N ASP A 318 21.18 -0.02 -6.96
CA ASP A 318 20.62 -1.38 -7.05
C ASP A 318 19.99 -1.67 -8.44
N GLY A 319 19.84 -0.63 -9.26
CA GLY A 319 19.24 -0.64 -10.59
C GLY A 319 17.73 -0.45 -10.62
N THR A 320 17.12 -0.08 -9.50
CA THR A 320 15.72 0.35 -9.44
C THR A 320 15.53 1.59 -10.28
N ARG A 321 14.54 1.57 -11.18
CA ARG A 321 14.23 2.70 -12.08
C ARG A 321 13.00 3.45 -11.63
N PHE A 322 13.05 4.77 -11.74
CA PHE A 322 11.97 5.66 -11.35
C PHE A 322 12.04 6.98 -12.11
N SER A 323 10.96 7.77 -12.07
CA SER A 323 10.89 9.05 -12.76
C SER A 323 10.92 10.22 -11.78
N VAL A 324 11.73 11.24 -12.08
CA VAL A 324 11.83 12.48 -11.32
C VAL A 324 11.28 13.63 -12.16
N GLY A 325 10.05 14.05 -11.86
CA GLY A 325 9.31 15.05 -12.65
C GLY A 325 9.19 16.44 -12.01
N THR A 326 9.62 16.60 -10.77
CA THR A 326 9.51 17.84 -9.98
C THR A 326 10.90 18.29 -9.52
N GLY A 327 11.04 19.54 -9.07
CA GLY A 327 12.34 20.12 -8.64
C GLY A 327 13.18 20.73 -9.76
N LEU A 328 12.91 20.38 -11.02
CA LEU A 328 13.58 20.96 -12.20
C LEU A 328 13.06 22.37 -12.51
N SER A 329 14.00 23.31 -12.64
CA SER A 329 13.78 24.67 -13.14
C SER A 329 13.35 24.69 -14.61
N ASP A 330 12.87 25.84 -15.09
CA ASP A 330 12.50 25.99 -16.49
C ASP A 330 13.71 25.89 -17.44
N ASP A 331 14.89 26.33 -17.00
CA ASP A 331 16.15 26.19 -17.74
C ASP A 331 16.58 24.72 -17.82
N GLU A 332 16.54 23.98 -16.71
CA GLU A 332 16.83 22.55 -16.71
C GLU A 332 15.82 21.75 -17.54
N ARG A 333 14.59 22.25 -17.72
CA ARG A 333 13.65 21.59 -18.63
C ARG A 333 13.96 21.84 -20.10
N ARG A 334 14.59 22.97 -20.43
CA ARG A 334 15.07 23.29 -21.79
C ARG A 334 16.39 22.59 -22.08
N SER A 335 17.28 22.55 -21.09
CA SER A 335 18.60 21.93 -21.15
C SER A 335 18.71 20.90 -20.00
N PRO A 336 18.15 19.70 -20.19
CA PRO A 336 18.10 18.66 -19.16
C PRO A 336 19.49 18.16 -18.75
N PRO A 337 19.68 17.75 -17.49
CA PRO A 337 20.83 16.95 -17.08
C PRO A 337 21.07 15.80 -18.08
N PRO A 338 22.27 15.63 -18.64
CA PRO A 338 22.51 14.68 -19.71
C PRO A 338 22.34 13.24 -19.23
N ILE A 339 22.02 12.34 -20.15
CA ILE A 339 22.03 10.89 -19.87
C ILE A 339 23.44 10.50 -19.40
N GLY A 340 23.52 9.78 -18.29
CA GLY A 340 24.76 9.42 -17.60
C GLY A 340 25.10 10.33 -16.42
N ALA A 341 24.52 11.54 -16.34
CA ALA A 341 24.72 12.42 -15.19
C ALA A 341 24.22 11.79 -13.89
N ILE A 342 24.88 12.09 -12.79
CA ILE A 342 24.43 11.73 -11.45
C ILE A 342 23.68 12.92 -10.88
N VAL A 343 22.51 12.66 -10.31
CA VAL A 343 21.67 13.68 -9.72
C VAL A 343 21.37 13.30 -8.28
N THR A 344 21.38 14.29 -7.40
CA THR A 344 20.75 14.16 -6.09
C THR A 344 19.25 14.35 -6.28
N TYR A 345 18.49 13.38 -5.80
CA TYR A 345 17.04 13.47 -5.69
C TYR A 345 16.64 13.35 -4.22
N ARG A 346 15.60 14.09 -3.88
CA ARG A 346 14.98 14.09 -2.57
C ARG A 346 13.69 13.29 -2.62
N TYR A 347 13.46 12.41 -1.67
CA TYR A 347 12.25 11.59 -1.58
C TYR A 347 11.79 11.49 -0.12
N GLN A 348 10.57 11.02 0.12
CA GLN A 348 10.02 10.93 1.47
C GLN A 348 10.21 9.54 2.08
N GLU A 349 9.93 8.49 1.30
CA GLU A 349 10.04 7.10 1.72
C GLU A 349 10.14 6.20 0.47
N LEU A 350 10.50 4.93 0.63
CA LEU A 350 10.47 3.93 -0.45
C LEU A 350 9.12 3.19 -0.45
N SER A 351 8.64 2.79 -1.63
CA SER A 351 7.52 1.85 -1.75
C SER A 351 7.93 0.46 -1.24
N ASN A 352 6.96 -0.47 -1.13
CA ASN A 352 7.25 -1.87 -0.83
C ASN A 352 8.22 -2.51 -1.84
N ASP A 353 8.26 -2.00 -3.07
CA ASP A 353 9.16 -2.45 -4.13
C ASP A 353 10.49 -1.68 -4.15
N GLY A 354 10.79 -0.88 -3.11
CA GLY A 354 12.03 -0.10 -3.02
C GLY A 354 12.07 1.16 -3.87
N VAL A 355 10.96 1.58 -4.47
CA VAL A 355 10.91 2.75 -5.37
C VAL A 355 10.69 4.04 -4.58
N PRO A 356 11.50 5.09 -4.75
CA PRO A 356 11.30 6.38 -4.09
C PRO A 356 9.90 6.97 -4.34
N ARG A 357 9.18 7.30 -3.26
CA ARG A 357 7.89 8.02 -3.31
C ARG A 357 8.11 9.52 -3.31
N PHE A 358 7.40 10.19 -4.20
CA PHE A 358 7.43 11.64 -4.43
C PHE A 358 8.83 12.22 -4.65
N PRO A 359 9.66 11.63 -5.55
CA PRO A 359 11.01 12.10 -5.77
C PRO A 359 11.01 13.47 -6.45
N SER A 360 11.85 14.38 -5.98
CA SER A 360 12.10 15.71 -6.55
C SER A 360 13.58 15.90 -6.80
N TYR A 361 13.93 16.43 -7.96
CA TYR A 361 15.30 16.77 -8.32
C TYR A 361 15.84 17.88 -7.42
N VAL A 362 17.09 17.73 -6.96
CA VAL A 362 17.80 18.72 -6.14
C VAL A 362 18.92 19.38 -6.94
N GLY A 363 19.72 18.60 -7.66
CA GLY A 363 20.85 19.10 -8.44
C GLY A 363 21.66 17.98 -9.09
N THR A 364 22.45 18.33 -10.11
CA THR A 364 23.51 17.47 -10.67
C THR A 364 24.71 17.40 -9.73
N ARG A 365 25.40 16.27 -9.78
CA ARG A 365 26.61 15.98 -9.00
C ARG A 365 27.71 15.53 -9.96
N ASP A 366 28.75 16.34 -10.06
CA ASP A 366 29.91 16.09 -10.92
C ASP A 366 31.12 15.59 -10.10
N ASP A 367 30.99 15.59 -8.77
CA ASP A 367 32.02 15.29 -7.77
C ASP A 367 32.06 13.83 -7.33
N ILE A 368 31.15 13.00 -7.84
CA ILE A 368 31.01 11.59 -7.43
C ILE A 368 30.96 10.67 -8.64
N ALA A 369 31.45 9.44 -8.48
CA ALA A 369 31.28 8.39 -9.46
C ALA A 369 30.04 7.55 -9.10
N PHE A 370 29.25 7.17 -10.11
CA PHE A 370 28.10 6.31 -9.87
C PHE A 370 28.63 4.91 -9.53
N PRO A 371 28.25 4.33 -8.38
CA PRO A 371 28.77 3.02 -7.98
C PRO A 371 28.44 2.00 -9.06
N GLU A 372 29.43 1.19 -9.45
CA GLU A 372 29.18 0.05 -10.31
C GLU A 372 28.18 -0.87 -9.60
N ARG A 373 27.16 -1.31 -10.34
CA ARG A 373 26.22 -2.31 -9.85
C ARG A 373 27.06 -3.46 -9.30
N PRO A 374 26.89 -3.87 -8.02
CA PRO A 374 27.65 -4.98 -7.49
C PRO A 374 27.49 -6.16 -8.45
N ALA A 375 28.62 -6.64 -8.96
CA ALA A 375 28.62 -7.74 -9.89
C ALA A 375 27.79 -8.85 -9.26
N ARG A 376 26.74 -9.29 -9.96
CA ARG A 376 26.17 -10.61 -9.69
C ARG A 376 27.38 -11.53 -9.67
N PRO A 377 27.64 -12.33 -8.61
CA PRO A 377 28.72 -13.28 -8.66
C PRO A 377 28.56 -14.03 -9.97
N ALA A 378 29.60 -13.98 -10.80
CA ALA A 378 29.62 -14.67 -12.06
C ALA A 378 29.17 -16.10 -11.73
N SER A 379 28.12 -16.58 -12.42
CA SER A 379 27.84 -18.00 -12.39
C SER A 379 29.11 -18.65 -12.92
N ALA A 380 29.96 -19.11 -12.02
CA ALA A 380 31.05 -19.98 -12.38
C ALA A 380 30.37 -21.08 -13.19
N ARG A 381 30.77 -21.22 -14.45
CA ARG A 381 30.61 -22.47 -15.16
C ARG A 381 31.37 -23.49 -14.32
N ALA A 382 30.67 -24.10 -13.38
CA ALA A 382 31.18 -25.23 -12.65
C ALA A 382 31.28 -26.35 -13.69
N ALA A 383 32.50 -26.55 -14.18
CA ALA A 383 32.93 -27.87 -14.58
C ALA A 383 32.55 -28.83 -13.44
N SER A 384 31.94 -29.96 -13.81
CA SER A 384 31.52 -31.01 -12.90
C SER A 384 32.63 -31.32 -11.88
N PRO A 385 32.43 -31.06 -10.57
CA PRO A 385 33.38 -31.52 -9.58
C PRO A 385 33.06 -32.98 -9.30
N THR A 386 33.99 -33.83 -9.72
CA THR A 386 34.18 -35.19 -9.22
C THR A 386 34.05 -35.19 -7.70
N ALA A 387 33.20 -36.08 -7.19
CA ALA A 387 32.93 -36.27 -5.79
C ALA A 387 34.24 -36.49 -5.01
N THR A 388 34.54 -35.56 -4.11
CA THR A 388 35.49 -35.80 -3.02
C THR A 388 34.68 -35.88 -1.74
N ARG A 389 34.84 -37.00 -1.04
CA ARG A 389 34.07 -37.38 0.15
C ARG A 389 34.72 -36.75 1.38
N GLU A 390 34.09 -35.73 1.97
CA GLU A 390 34.47 -35.21 3.29
C GLU A 390 33.65 -35.87 4.42
N ALA A 391 34.30 -36.01 5.58
CA ALA A 391 33.82 -36.66 6.80
C ALA A 391 32.80 -35.77 7.56
N PRO A 392 32.02 -36.33 8.51
CA PRO A 392 30.79 -35.71 9.02
C PRO A 392 31.10 -34.64 10.08
N GLY A 393 30.83 -33.37 9.74
CA GLY A 393 30.67 -32.28 10.70
C GLY A 393 29.19 -31.95 10.88
N ASP A 394 28.79 -31.59 12.10
CA ASP A 394 27.40 -31.43 12.54
C ASP A 394 26.50 -30.72 11.53
N ALA A 395 25.38 -31.37 11.18
CA ALA A 395 24.39 -30.82 10.29
C ALA A 395 23.77 -29.55 10.92
N PRO A 396 23.58 -28.45 10.16
CA PRO A 396 22.90 -27.27 10.67
C PRO A 396 21.47 -27.60 11.12
N PRO A 397 20.93 -26.90 12.14
CA PRO A 397 19.59 -27.17 12.64
C PRO A 397 18.56 -27.06 11.52
N PHE A 398 17.71 -28.09 11.41
CA PHE A 398 16.69 -28.21 10.37
C PHE A 398 15.33 -28.51 10.99
N ARG A 399 14.27 -28.14 10.28
CA ARG A 399 12.88 -28.45 10.62
C ARG A 399 12.34 -29.43 9.59
N ARG A 400 11.77 -30.55 10.04
CA ARG A 400 11.23 -31.60 9.16
C ARG A 400 9.71 -31.60 9.18
N PHE A 401 9.09 -31.79 8.02
CA PHE A 401 7.64 -31.82 7.82
C PHE A 401 7.24 -33.06 7.03
N THR A 402 6.15 -33.74 7.37
CA THR A 402 5.69 -34.96 6.70
C THR A 402 4.21 -34.90 6.35
N SER A 403 3.84 -35.48 5.21
CA SER A 403 2.46 -35.72 4.79
C SER A 403 2.43 -36.90 3.81
N GLY A 404 1.83 -38.02 4.23
CA GLY A 404 1.88 -39.28 3.48
C GLY A 404 3.33 -39.72 3.17
N ASP A 405 3.59 -40.08 1.91
CA ASP A 405 4.91 -40.52 1.44
C ASP A 405 5.88 -39.37 1.12
N THR A 406 5.50 -38.13 1.44
CA THR A 406 6.32 -36.94 1.19
C THR A 406 6.85 -36.36 2.49
N SER A 407 8.16 -36.14 2.57
CA SER A 407 8.79 -35.36 3.63
C SER A 407 9.55 -34.15 3.10
N TRP A 408 9.63 -33.11 3.91
CA TRP A 408 10.38 -31.90 3.63
C TRP A 408 11.32 -31.60 4.80
N GLU A 409 12.53 -31.14 4.51
CA GLU A 409 13.43 -30.57 5.50
C GLU A 409 13.80 -29.16 5.09
N ILE A 410 13.78 -28.21 6.03
CA ILE A 410 14.23 -26.84 5.82
C ILE A 410 15.34 -26.56 6.84
N ALA A 411 16.56 -26.37 6.35
CA ALA A 411 17.75 -26.09 7.15
C ALA A 411 18.26 -24.67 6.89
N LEU A 412 18.69 -23.95 7.93
CA LEU A 412 19.29 -22.63 7.80
C LEU A 412 20.80 -22.70 7.99
N ASP A 413 21.55 -22.10 7.07
CA ASP A 413 23.01 -22.01 7.09
C ASP A 413 23.44 -20.58 6.74
N GLY A 414 23.62 -19.77 7.79
CA GLY A 414 24.04 -18.37 7.71
C GLY A 414 23.11 -17.52 6.82
N LYS A 415 23.61 -17.10 5.65
CA LYS A 415 22.87 -16.31 4.65
C LYS A 415 22.14 -17.16 3.61
N SER A 416 21.95 -18.45 3.88
CA SER A 416 21.29 -19.38 2.96
C SER A 416 20.36 -20.33 3.70
N HIS A 417 19.35 -20.85 3.03
CA HIS A 417 18.61 -22.01 3.51
C HIS A 417 18.65 -23.13 2.48
N THR A 418 18.50 -24.36 2.95
CA THR A 418 18.43 -25.58 2.13
C THR A 418 17.09 -26.25 2.38
N ILE A 419 16.38 -26.57 1.29
CA ILE A 419 15.13 -27.32 1.32
C ILE A 419 15.40 -28.68 0.70
N ARG A 420 15.09 -29.74 1.43
CA ARG A 420 15.06 -31.11 0.89
C ARG A 420 13.62 -31.56 0.82
N ARG A 421 13.26 -32.24 -0.26
CA ARG A 421 11.97 -32.90 -0.44
C ARG A 421 12.22 -34.36 -0.78
N LEU A 422 11.68 -35.25 0.02
CA LEU A 422 11.69 -36.68 -0.25
C LEU A 422 10.27 -37.10 -0.65
N VAL A 423 10.14 -37.80 -1.78
CA VAL A 423 8.88 -38.46 -2.19
C VAL A 423 9.22 -39.92 -2.48
N GLY A 424 8.81 -40.85 -1.59
CA GLY A 424 9.28 -42.23 -1.64
C GLY A 424 10.81 -42.31 -1.50
N SER A 425 11.51 -42.77 -2.55
CA SER A 425 12.99 -42.82 -2.59
C SER A 425 13.64 -41.64 -3.36
N ALA A 426 12.85 -40.71 -3.91
CA ALA A 426 13.37 -39.60 -4.71
C ALA A 426 13.62 -38.37 -3.82
N LEU A 427 14.87 -37.90 -3.76
CA LEU A 427 15.29 -36.74 -2.98
C LEU A 427 15.62 -35.55 -3.89
N GLU A 428 14.87 -34.46 -3.75
CA GLU A 428 15.12 -33.16 -4.39
C GLU A 428 15.72 -32.20 -3.36
N THR A 429 16.84 -31.54 -3.67
CA THR A 429 17.48 -30.56 -2.78
C THR A 429 17.63 -29.21 -3.48
N THR A 430 17.14 -28.14 -2.86
CA THR A 430 17.25 -26.77 -3.34
C THR A 430 17.92 -25.89 -2.29
N ARG A 431 19.00 -25.20 -2.65
CA ARG A 431 19.67 -24.22 -1.79
C ARG A 431 19.44 -22.80 -2.33
N THR A 432 19.08 -21.87 -1.46
CA THR A 432 18.83 -20.47 -1.81
C THR A 432 19.69 -19.56 -0.94
N ALA A 433 20.37 -18.59 -1.57
CA ALA A 433 21.24 -17.60 -0.89
C ALA A 433 20.60 -16.22 -0.90
N PHE A 434 20.85 -15.43 0.16
CA PHE A 434 20.24 -14.13 0.42
C PHE A 434 21.30 -13.07 0.71
N SER A 435 20.89 -11.79 0.69
CA SER A 435 21.75 -10.63 0.98
C SER A 435 22.37 -10.70 2.39
N ASP A 436 21.59 -11.18 3.35
CA ASP A 436 21.93 -11.26 4.76
C ASP A 436 21.18 -12.41 5.45
N ALA A 437 21.59 -12.70 6.70
CA ALA A 437 21.04 -13.80 7.48
C ALA A 437 19.57 -13.57 7.87
N THR A 438 19.15 -12.31 8.02
CA THR A 438 17.77 -11.94 8.35
C THR A 438 16.82 -12.24 7.20
N ALA A 439 17.24 -11.94 5.96
CA ALA A 439 16.51 -12.28 4.75
C ALA A 439 16.40 -13.79 4.55
N ALA A 440 17.48 -14.54 4.78
CA ALA A 440 17.48 -16.00 4.73
C ALA A 440 16.53 -16.62 5.77
N TRP A 441 16.53 -16.10 6.99
CA TRP A 441 15.63 -16.54 8.05
C TRP A 441 14.16 -16.24 7.72
N ARG A 442 13.84 -15.04 7.23
CA ARG A 442 12.46 -14.66 6.84
C ARG A 442 11.90 -15.55 5.73
N ASP A 443 12.70 -15.85 4.72
CA ASP A 443 12.26 -16.72 3.62
C ASP A 443 12.09 -18.17 4.09
N ALA A 444 12.99 -18.67 4.94
CA ALA A 444 12.88 -19.99 5.54
C ALA A 444 11.59 -20.13 6.38
N GLU A 445 11.27 -19.15 7.24
CA GLU A 445 10.04 -19.15 8.04
C GLU A 445 8.77 -19.03 7.17
N ALA A 446 8.81 -18.26 6.08
CA ALA A 446 7.70 -18.20 5.14
C ALA A 446 7.43 -19.57 4.48
N ARG A 447 8.48 -20.32 4.15
CA ARG A 447 8.37 -21.68 3.59
C ARG A 447 7.86 -22.70 4.61
N VAL A 448 8.28 -22.57 5.86
CA VAL A 448 7.71 -23.37 6.94
C VAL A 448 6.22 -23.11 7.08
N ALA A 449 5.81 -21.84 7.14
CA ALA A 449 4.41 -21.46 7.24
C ALA A 449 3.59 -21.98 6.03
N ALA A 450 4.18 -21.94 4.84
CA ALA A 450 3.57 -22.53 3.64
C ALA A 450 3.38 -24.05 3.78
N LYS A 451 4.38 -24.80 4.26
CA LYS A 451 4.25 -26.26 4.44
C LYS A 451 3.20 -26.64 5.49
N ILE A 452 3.12 -25.88 6.58
CA ILE A 452 2.05 -26.05 7.57
C ILE A 452 0.68 -25.75 6.94
N GLY A 453 0.57 -24.68 6.15
CA GLY A 453 -0.66 -24.33 5.42
C GLY A 453 -1.07 -25.36 4.35
N GLU A 454 -0.11 -26.06 3.75
CA GLU A 454 -0.33 -27.18 2.82
C GLU A 454 -0.73 -28.48 3.53
N GLY A 455 -0.83 -28.48 4.86
CA GLY A 455 -1.24 -29.64 5.66
C GLY A 455 -0.11 -30.60 6.02
N PHE A 456 1.16 -30.21 5.87
CA PHE A 456 2.28 -31.00 6.38
C PHE A 456 2.43 -30.81 7.90
N VAL A 457 2.69 -31.91 8.61
CA VAL A 457 2.90 -31.91 10.05
C VAL A 457 4.39 -31.83 10.36
N GLU A 458 4.77 -30.87 11.19
CA GLU A 458 6.15 -30.73 11.66
C GLU A 458 6.49 -31.88 12.62
N VAL A 459 7.56 -32.60 12.30
CA VAL A 459 8.11 -33.67 13.12
C VAL A 459 9.28 -33.10 13.90
N ARG A 460 9.14 -33.04 15.22
CA ARG A 460 10.25 -32.71 16.12
C ARG A 460 11.02 -34.00 16.39
N GLU A 461 12.28 -34.07 15.99
CA GLU A 461 13.18 -35.08 16.56
C GLU A 461 13.54 -34.63 17.98
N GLU A 462 13.43 -35.54 18.95
CA GLU A 462 13.88 -35.33 20.34
C GLU A 462 15.41 -35.19 20.42
#